data_AF-A0A9P0LVZ3-F1
#
_entry.id   AF-A0A9P0LVZ3-F1
#
_cell.length_a   1.000
_cell.length_b   1.000
_cell.length_c   1.000
_cell.angle_alpha   90.00
_cell.angle_beta   90.00
_cell.angle_gamma   90.00
#
_symmetry.space_group_name_H-M   'P 1'
#
loop_
_entity.id
_entity.type
_entity.pdbx_description
1 polymer ?
#
loop_
_entity_poly.entity_id
_entity_poly.type
_entity_poly.pdbx_seq_one_letter_code
_entity_poly.pdbx_strand_id
1 'polypeptide(L)'
;MKCLQQRRSIFYNFKNRKANKPTGSEVLTSYLKQCKEPPWTSYFVKYSDIVDDQWGKSHFNWLVGFSNYHILRTGCFPYIKYHCTKRAVQDLSVDDYFFKAIKVLNLGTTLHYYLIWYV
;
A
#
# COMPACT_ATOMS: atom_id res chain seq x y z
N MET A 1 12.01 -19.74 -6.75
CA MET A 1 11.97 -18.31 -6.37
C MET A 1 11.03 -18.14 -5.18
N LYS A 2 11.56 -18.29 -3.96
CA LYS A 2 10.78 -18.09 -2.73
C LYS A 2 11.05 -16.66 -2.28
N CYS A 3 10.18 -15.71 -2.63
CA CYS A 3 10.12 -14.45 -1.89
C CYS A 3 9.67 -14.87 -0.49
N LEU A 4 10.64 -15.02 0.40
CA LEU A 4 10.44 -15.55 1.74
C LEU A 4 9.32 -14.75 2.37
N GLN A 5 8.27 -15.47 2.77
CA GLN A 5 7.33 -15.04 3.78
C GLN A 5 8.18 -14.78 5.01
N GLN A 6 8.68 -13.56 5.13
CA GLN A 6 9.78 -13.22 6.01
C GLN A 6 9.21 -13.06 7.42
N ARG A 7 8.95 -14.21 8.04
CA ARG A 7 8.89 -14.40 9.47
C ARG A 7 10.32 -14.31 10.03
N ARG A 8 11.00 -13.19 9.78
CA ARG A 8 12.15 -12.77 10.57
C ARG A 8 11.65 -11.63 11.42
N SER A 9 11.64 -11.85 12.72
CA SER A 9 11.46 -10.85 13.76
C SER A 9 12.46 -9.72 13.52
N ILE A 10 12.07 -8.74 12.71
CA ILE A 10 12.76 -7.47 12.62
C ILE A 10 12.47 -6.84 13.96
N PHE A 11 13.50 -6.77 14.80
CA PHE A 11 13.51 -5.94 15.99
C PHE A 11 13.27 -4.49 15.54
N TYR A 12 12.01 -4.15 15.29
CA TYR A 12 11.55 -2.78 15.47
C TYR A 12 11.85 -2.46 16.93
N ASN A 13 12.61 -1.40 17.15
CA ASN A 13 12.82 -0.85 18.47
C ASN A 13 11.46 -0.29 18.93
N PHE A 14 10.57 -1.18 19.39
CA PHE A 14 9.23 -0.90 19.92
C PHE A 14 9.35 -0.30 21.33
N LYS A 15 10.34 0.58 21.52
CA LYS A 15 10.62 1.23 22.78
C LYS A 15 10.05 2.65 22.74
N ASN A 16 8.76 2.74 22.44
CA ASN A 16 7.89 3.68 23.15
C ASN A 16 6.43 3.24 23.04
N ARG A 17 5.82 3.01 24.20
CA ARG A 17 4.41 2.59 24.32
C ARG A 17 3.49 3.79 24.08
N LYS A 18 2.35 3.54 23.42
CA LYS A 18 1.13 4.39 23.40
C LYS A 18 1.33 5.83 22.92
N ALA A 19 1.26 6.08 21.61
CA ALA A 19 0.65 7.33 21.11
C ALA A 19 0.23 7.28 19.64
N ASN A 20 1.01 6.75 18.69
CA ASN A 20 0.67 6.86 17.26
C ASN A 20 0.98 5.58 16.50
N LYS A 21 -0.01 5.04 15.76
CA LYS A 21 0.22 3.98 14.78
C LYS A 21 1.04 4.56 13.62
N PRO A 22 1.94 3.80 13.00
CA PRO A 22 2.70 4.28 11.85
C PRO A 22 1.75 4.57 10.69
N THR A 23 2.11 5.54 9.85
CA THR A 23 1.34 5.84 8.63
C THR A 23 1.59 4.78 7.56
N GLY A 24 0.65 4.63 6.64
CA GLY A 24 0.81 3.75 5.47
C GLY A 24 2.06 4.12 4.65
N SER A 25 2.32 5.42 4.48
CA SER A 25 3.54 5.94 3.84
C SER A 25 4.84 5.55 4.53
N GLU A 26 4.88 5.62 5.85
CA GLU A 26 6.07 5.27 6.65
C GLU A 26 6.36 3.77 6.53
N VAL A 27 5.33 2.93 6.63
CA VAL A 27 5.44 1.48 6.45
C VAL A 27 5.93 1.14 5.05
N LEU A 28 5.37 1.78 4.01
CA LEU A 28 5.77 1.60 2.62
C LEU A 28 7.23 1.95 2.38
N THR A 29 7.65 3.13 2.86
CA THR A 29 9.02 3.61 2.68
C THR A 29 10.02 2.73 3.43
N SER A 30 9.70 2.36 4.67
CA SER A 30 10.53 1.50 5.50
C SER A 30 10.69 0.11 4.88
N TYR A 31 9.59 -0.46 4.35
CA TYR A 31 9.60 -1.74 3.66
C TYR A 31 10.49 -1.73 2.41
N LEU A 32 10.33 -0.73 1.53
CA LEU A 32 11.14 -0.62 0.30
C LEU A 32 12.63 -0.42 0.60
N LYS A 33 12.97 0.41 1.60
CA LYS A 33 14.35 0.57 2.07
C LYS A 33 14.91 -0.74 2.63
N GLN A 34 14.12 -1.46 3.42
CA GLN A 34 14.53 -2.75 3.98
C GLN A 34 14.82 -3.79 2.89
N CYS A 35 14.02 -3.81 1.83
CA CYS A 35 14.20 -4.71 0.70
C CYS A 35 15.34 -4.28 -0.25
N LYS A 36 16.10 -3.22 0.07
CA LYS A 36 17.17 -2.65 -0.78
C LYS A 36 16.67 -2.22 -2.15
N GLU A 37 15.49 -1.60 -2.20
CA GLU A 37 14.90 -1.07 -3.45
C GLU A 37 14.82 -2.12 -4.57
N PRO A 38 14.04 -3.22 -4.39
CA PRO A 38 13.92 -4.27 -5.39
C PRO A 38 13.24 -3.74 -6.66
N PRO A 39 13.47 -4.36 -7.83
CA PRO A 39 12.82 -3.95 -9.08
C PRO A 39 11.30 -4.13 -9.04
N TRP A 40 10.80 -5.13 -8.32
CA TRP A 40 9.37 -5.38 -8.10
C TRP A 40 9.17 -6.03 -6.73
N THR A 41 8.08 -5.68 -6.04
CA THR A 41 7.68 -6.32 -4.78
C THR A 41 6.19 -6.14 -4.50
N SER A 42 5.61 -7.03 -3.71
CA SER A 42 4.24 -6.89 -3.22
C SER A 42 4.12 -7.41 -1.80
N TYR A 43 3.34 -6.73 -0.96
CA TYR A 43 3.13 -7.12 0.42
C TYR A 43 1.74 -6.73 0.92
N PHE A 44 1.35 -7.28 2.06
CA PHE A 44 0.06 -7.03 2.70
C PHE A 44 0.27 -6.34 4.05
N VAL A 45 -0.62 -5.41 4.38
CA VAL A 45 -0.63 -4.66 5.65
C VAL A 45 -2.03 -4.73 6.23
N LYS A 46 -2.16 -4.98 7.54
CA LYS A 46 -3.47 -4.96 8.20
C LYS A 46 -3.94 -3.52 8.42
N TYR A 47 -5.22 -3.25 8.18
CA TYR A 47 -5.81 -1.95 8.49
C TYR A 47 -5.68 -1.58 9.98
N SER A 48 -5.70 -2.58 10.89
CA SER A 48 -5.59 -2.36 12.32
C SER A 48 -4.26 -1.75 12.77
N ASP A 49 -3.20 -2.01 12.00
CA ASP A 49 -1.81 -1.79 12.42
C ASP A 49 -1.25 -0.45 11.89
N ILE A 50 -1.97 0.23 11.01
CA ILE A 50 -1.56 1.49 10.38
C ILE A 50 -2.64 2.57 10.46
N VAL A 51 -2.22 3.82 10.27
CA VAL A 51 -3.12 4.95 9.94
C VAL A 51 -3.01 5.18 8.42
N ASP A 52 -4.15 5.14 7.73
CA ASP A 52 -4.19 5.32 6.28
C ASP A 52 -4.12 6.82 5.92
N ASP A 53 -2.94 7.25 5.49
CA ASP A 53 -2.65 8.61 5.02
C ASP A 53 -2.66 8.72 3.48
N GLN A 54 -2.84 7.58 2.80
CA GLN A 54 -2.87 7.47 1.34
C GLN A 54 -4.30 7.19 0.84
N TRP A 55 -5.28 7.52 1.67
CA TRP A 55 -6.69 7.33 1.40
C TRP A 55 -7.11 8.01 0.09
N GLY A 56 -7.99 7.36 -0.67
CA GLY A 56 -8.41 7.84 -1.98
C GLY A 56 -7.36 7.77 -3.10
N LYS A 57 -6.13 7.26 -2.86
CA LYS A 57 -5.14 6.99 -3.92
C LYS A 57 -5.08 5.51 -4.24
N SER A 58 -5.35 5.16 -5.50
CA SER A 58 -5.29 3.77 -5.97
C SER A 58 -3.97 3.48 -6.66
N HIS A 59 -3.49 4.39 -7.51
CA HIS A 59 -2.24 4.25 -8.24
C HIS A 59 -1.46 5.56 -8.21
N PHE A 60 -0.25 5.56 -7.65
CA PHE A 60 0.55 6.78 -7.50
C PHE A 60 2.05 6.53 -7.56
N ASN A 61 2.79 7.59 -7.85
CA ASN A 61 4.25 7.61 -7.79
C ASN A 61 4.72 7.81 -6.35
N TRP A 62 5.67 6.98 -5.92
CA TRP A 62 6.30 7.06 -4.60
C TRP A 62 7.82 7.09 -4.74
N LEU A 63 8.43 8.15 -4.22
CA LEU A 63 9.88 8.32 -4.28
C LEU A 63 10.51 7.76 -3.00
N VAL A 64 11.41 6.78 -3.16
CA VAL A 64 12.17 6.18 -2.06
C VAL A 64 13.64 6.31 -2.36
N GLY A 65 14.35 7.12 -1.56
CA GLY A 65 15.77 7.37 -1.77
C GLY A 65 16.02 8.04 -3.13
N PHE A 66 16.66 7.31 -4.04
CA PHE A 66 16.95 7.76 -5.41
C PHE A 66 16.06 7.09 -6.47
N SER A 67 15.19 6.18 -6.06
CA SER A 67 14.36 5.38 -6.96
C SER A 67 12.90 5.79 -6.90
N ASN A 68 12.25 5.85 -8.06
CA ASN A 68 10.81 6.03 -8.14
C ASN A 68 10.09 4.68 -8.28
N TYR A 69 8.96 4.58 -7.59
CA TYR A 69 8.10 3.41 -7.58
C TYR A 69 6.70 3.78 -7.99
N HIS A 70 6.10 2.95 -8.85
CA HIS A 70 4.67 2.96 -9.11
C HIS A 70 4.01 2.05 -8.07
N ILE A 71 3.13 2.62 -7.26
CA ILE A 71 2.44 1.95 -6.16
C ILE A 71 0.99 1.79 -6.54
N LEU A 72 0.57 0.53 -6.69
CA LEU A 72 -0.82 0.16 -6.86
C LEU A 72 -1.35 -0.44 -5.55
N ARG A 73 -2.34 0.23 -4.95
CA ARG A 73 -3.05 -0.21 -3.75
C ARG A 73 -4.34 -0.93 -4.12
N THR A 74 -4.54 -2.11 -3.54
CA THR A 74 -5.82 -2.81 -3.58
C THR A 74 -6.29 -3.10 -2.16
N GLY A 75 -7.56 -2.77 -1.88
CA GLY A 75 -8.20 -3.08 -0.60
C GLY A 75 -8.73 -4.51 -0.61
N CYS A 76 -8.45 -5.27 0.45
CA CYS A 76 -8.98 -6.61 0.68
C CYS A 76 -9.17 -6.82 2.19
N PHE A 77 -10.31 -6.40 2.73
CA PHE A 77 -10.56 -6.44 4.18
C PHE A 77 -10.23 -7.82 4.78
N PRO A 78 -9.44 -7.93 5.87
CA PRO A 78 -8.92 -6.87 6.75
C PRO A 78 -7.50 -6.35 6.41
N TYR A 79 -7.07 -6.50 5.17
CA TYR A 79 -5.74 -6.13 4.68
C TYR A 79 -5.77 -5.11 3.52
N ILE A 80 -4.68 -4.38 3.36
CA ILE A 80 -4.34 -3.58 2.19
C ILE A 80 -3.19 -4.31 1.49
N LYS A 81 -3.31 -4.52 0.19
CA LYS A 81 -2.24 -5.06 -0.62
C LYS A 81 -1.55 -3.93 -1.38
N TYR A 82 -0.24 -3.90 -1.28
CA TYR A 82 0.62 -2.99 -2.00
C TYR A 82 1.36 -3.75 -3.09
N HIS A 83 1.28 -3.23 -4.31
CA HIS A 83 2.08 -3.66 -5.45
C HIS A 83 3.04 -2.52 -5.80
N CYS A 84 4.34 -2.78 -5.69
CA CYS A 84 5.38 -1.79 -5.91
C CYS A 84 6.24 -2.22 -7.10
N THR A 85 6.31 -1.37 -8.13
CA THR A 85 7.16 -1.61 -9.30
C THR A 85 8.09 -0.44 -9.50
N LYS A 86 9.40 -0.69 -9.59
CA LYS A 86 10.40 0.36 -9.82
C LYS A 86 10.33 0.83 -11.27
N ARG A 87 10.01 2.10 -11.50
CA ARG A 87 9.89 2.71 -12.84
C ARG A 87 10.24 4.19 -12.79
N ALA A 88 10.48 4.79 -13.96
CA ALA A 88 10.61 6.24 -14.06
C ALA A 88 9.29 6.93 -13.69
N VAL A 89 9.38 8.18 -13.22
CA VAL A 89 8.20 9.00 -12.92
C VAL A 89 7.36 9.12 -14.19
N GLN A 90 6.08 8.76 -14.08
CA GLN A 90 5.11 8.89 -15.16
C GLN A 90 3.85 9.57 -14.63
N ASP A 91 3.07 10.18 -15.51
CA ASP A 91 1.76 10.68 -15.11
C ASP A 91 0.79 9.50 -14.98
N LEU A 92 0.46 9.14 -13.74
CA LEU A 92 -0.43 8.02 -13.40
C LEU A 92 -1.89 8.49 -13.17
N SER A 93 -2.19 9.75 -13.44
CA SER A 93 -3.51 10.34 -13.12
C SER A 93 -4.65 9.66 -13.89
N VAL A 94 -4.41 9.28 -15.15
CA VAL A 94 -5.37 8.56 -16.00
C VAL A 94 -5.63 7.15 -15.46
N ASP A 95 -4.58 6.44 -15.06
CA ASP A 95 -4.70 5.11 -14.48
C ASP A 95 -5.42 5.14 -13.13
N ASP A 96 -5.10 6.12 -12.27
CA ASP A 96 -5.79 6.27 -10.98
C ASP A 96 -7.28 6.55 -11.16
N TYR A 97 -7.65 7.39 -12.14
CA TYR A 97 -9.05 7.63 -12.49
C TYR A 97 -9.72 6.38 -13.05
N PHE A 98 -9.04 5.63 -13.93
CA PHE A 98 -9.55 4.39 -14.48
C PHE A 98 -9.83 3.35 -13.39
N PHE A 99 -8.89 3.14 -12.46
CA PHE A 99 -9.09 2.21 -11.33
C PHE A 99 -10.18 2.69 -10.38
N LYS A 100 -10.32 4.01 -10.16
CA LYS A 100 -11.44 4.58 -9.41
C LYS A 100 -12.77 4.35 -10.12
N ALA A 101 -12.84 4.57 -11.44
CA ALA A 101 -14.03 4.37 -12.24
C ALA A 101 -14.45 2.89 -12.24
N ILE A 102 -13.52 1.94 -12.37
CA ILE A 102 -13.82 0.51 -12.24
C ILE A 102 -14.37 0.18 -10.86
N LYS A 103 -13.76 0.71 -9.78
CA LYS A 103 -14.29 0.51 -8.43
C LYS A 103 -15.72 1.00 -8.32
N VAL A 104 -16.04 2.15 -8.91
CA VAL A 104 -17.41 2.72 -8.93
C VAL A 104 -18.37 1.89 -9.77
N LEU A 105 -17.97 1.45 -10.98
CA LEU A 105 -18.82 0.61 -11.84
C LEU A 105 -19.10 -0.76 -11.21
N ASN A 106 -18.13 -1.33 -10.49
CA ASN A 106 -18.27 -2.58 -9.75
C ASN A 106 -19.16 -2.45 -8.49
N LEU A 107 -19.59 -1.24 -8.10
CA LEU A 107 -20.55 -1.02 -6.98
C LEU A 107 -21.95 -1.58 -7.27
N GLY A 108 -22.27 -1.94 -8.53
CA GLY A 108 -23.61 -2.36 -8.95
C GLY A 108 -24.02 -3.80 -8.63
N THR A 109 -23.13 -4.69 -8.17
CA THR A 109 -23.42 -6.13 -8.03
C THR A 109 -23.25 -6.72 -6.62
N THR A 110 -22.77 -5.98 -5.62
CA THR A 110 -22.59 -6.51 -4.24
C THR A 110 -23.23 -5.61 -3.17
N LEU A 111 -24.55 -5.70 -3.09
CA LEU A 111 -25.40 -5.08 -2.07
C LEU A 111 -24.94 -5.36 -0.60
N HIS A 112 -24.82 -4.29 0.18
CA HIS A 112 -25.36 -4.17 1.56
C HIS A 112 -24.64 -4.64 2.85
N TYR A 113 -23.39 -5.12 2.90
CA TYR A 113 -22.76 -5.48 4.21
C TYR A 113 -21.58 -4.62 4.72
N TYR A 114 -21.03 -3.68 3.95
CA TYR A 114 -19.81 -2.94 4.36
C TYR A 114 -19.87 -1.42 4.09
N LEU A 115 -20.84 -0.72 4.68
CA LEU A 115 -20.76 0.72 4.96
C LEU A 115 -19.34 1.11 5.42
N ILE A 116 -18.62 2.03 4.73
CA ILE A 116 -17.32 2.63 5.12
C ILE A 116 -16.04 2.03 4.47
N TRP A 117 -16.11 1.01 3.61
CA TRP A 117 -14.90 0.33 3.09
C TRP A 117 -14.39 0.74 1.68
N TYR A 118 -14.92 1.79 1.06
CA TYR A 118 -14.68 2.05 -0.38
C TYR A 118 -14.59 3.52 -0.82
N VAL A 119 -14.17 4.42 0.07
CA VAL A 119 -13.40 5.61 -0.31
C VAL A 119 -12.02 5.44 0.30
#